data_AF-A0A3P6RC51-F1
#
_entry.id   AF-A0A3P6RC51-F1
#
_cell.length_a   1.000
_cell.length_b   1.000
_cell.length_c   1.000
_cell.angle_alpha   90.00
_cell.angle_beta   90.00
_cell.angle_gamma   90.00
#
_symmetry.space_group_name_H-M   'P 1'
#
loop_
_entity.id
_entity.type
_entity.pdbx_description
1 polymer ?
#
loop_
_entity_poly.entity_id
_entity_poly.type
_entity_poly.pdbx_seq_one_letter_code
_entity_poly.pdbx_strand_id
1 'polypeptide(L)'
;MFIRLFWVVGMAGLWWTLVLLAICCSCTLLTSISLSAVATNGVVESGGAYFIISRNLGAEFGSAVGILFYLANTVAASMYIVGGVEVLLV
;
A
#
# COMPACT_ATOMS: atom_id res chain seq x y z
N MET A 1 1.65 9.88 8.82
CA MET A 1 1.26 9.50 10.20
C MET A 1 1.02 10.74 11.07
N PHE A 2 2.01 11.63 11.21
CA PHE A 2 1.97 12.75 12.17
C PHE A 2 0.84 13.77 11.97
N ILE A 3 0.44 14.06 10.73
CA ILE A 3 -0.52 15.14 10.44
C ILE A 3 -1.97 14.78 10.80
N ARG A 4 -2.39 13.52 10.57
CA ARG A 4 -3.81 13.13 10.63
C ARG A 4 -4.16 12.14 11.75
N LEU A 5 -3.18 11.45 12.35
CA LEU A 5 -3.45 10.41 13.35
C LEU A 5 -4.17 10.96 14.60
N PHE A 6 -3.69 12.08 15.14
CA PHE A 6 -4.30 12.71 16.32
C PHE A 6 -5.72 13.19 16.05
N TRP A 7 -5.98 13.72 14.86
CA TRP A 7 -7.32 14.15 14.46
C TRP A 7 -8.30 12.97 14.36
N VAL A 8 -7.88 11.84 13.79
CA VAL A 8 -8.69 10.62 13.72
C VAL A 8 -9.03 10.09 15.12
N VAL A 9 -8.04 10.02 16.02
CA VAL A 9 -8.26 9.59 17.41
C VAL A 9 -9.20 10.55 18.15
N GLY A 10 -9.08 11.86 17.91
CA GLY A 10 -9.94 12.88 18.51
C GLY A 10 -11.40 12.81 18.06
N MET A 11 -11.65 12.47 16.78
CA MET A 11 -13.00 12.39 16.22
C MET A 11 -13.69 11.05 16.48
N ALA A 12 -12.98 9.94 16.25
CA ALA A 12 -13.54 8.59 16.37
C ALA A 12 -13.41 8.01 17.80
N GLY A 13 -12.49 8.52 18.61
CA GLY A 13 -12.14 7.96 19.91
C GLY A 13 -11.16 6.79 19.83
N LEU A 14 -10.61 6.39 20.99
CA LEU A 14 -9.54 5.40 21.09
C LEU A 14 -9.97 4.00 20.60
N TRP A 15 -11.11 3.51 21.10
CA TRP A 15 -11.59 2.16 20.78
C TRP A 15 -11.85 1.98 19.28
N TRP A 16 -12.55 2.92 18.65
CA TRP A 16 -12.85 2.86 17.22
C TRP A 16 -11.60 3.00 16.35
N THR A 17 -10.65 3.85 16.74
CA THR A 17 -9.39 4.00 16.00
C THR A 17 -8.54 2.73 16.08
N LEU A 18 -8.53 2.03 17.22
CA LEU A 18 -7.85 0.73 17.37
C LEU A 18 -8.48 -0.35 16.49
N VAL A 19 -9.81 -0.43 16.42
CA VAL A 19 -10.52 -1.36 15.53
C VAL A 19 -10.19 -1.07 14.07
N LEU A 20 -10.21 0.20 13.67
CA LEU A 20 -9.85 0.61 12.30
C LEU A 20 -8.40 0.22 11.96
N LEU A 21 -7.46 0.46 12.87
CA LEU A 21 -6.06 0.07 12.71
C LEU A 21 -5.92 -1.45 12.57
N ALA A 22 -6.63 -2.24 13.38
CA ALA A 22 -6.60 -3.69 13.32
C ALA A 22 -7.12 -4.23 11.97
N ILE A 23 -8.18 -3.64 11.42
CA ILE A 23 -8.72 -4.02 10.10
C ILE A 23 -7.73 -3.68 8.98
N CYS A 24 -7.17 -2.47 8.97
CA CYS A 24 -6.18 -2.08 7.96
C CYS A 24 -4.90 -2.93 8.03
N CYS A 25 -4.42 -3.22 9.25
CA CYS A 25 -3.23 -4.03 9.47
C CYS A 25 -3.47 -5.48 9.03
N SER A 26 -4.59 -6.09 9.40
CA SER A 26 -4.92 -7.47 8.98
C SER A 26 -5.03 -7.60 7.46
N CYS A 27 -5.65 -6.64 6.76
CA CYS A 27 -5.71 -6.63 5.30
C CYS A 27 -4.30 -6.57 4.66
N THR A 28 -3.42 -5.70 5.18
CA THR A 28 -2.04 -5.56 4.69
C THR A 28 -1.22 -6.83 4.97
N LEU A 29 -1.40 -7.44 6.14
CA LEU A 29 -0.74 -8.69 6.52
C LEU A 29 -1.15 -9.83 5.59
N LEU A 30 -2.44 -10.02 5.34
CA LEU A 30 -2.94 -11.02 4.40
C LEU A 30 -2.35 -10.82 3.00
N THR A 31 -2.32 -9.58 2.52
CA THR A 31 -1.71 -9.24 1.22
C THR A 31 -0.22 -9.57 1.19
N SER A 32 0.52 -9.29 2.27
CA SER A 32 1.95 -9.58 2.36
C SER A 32 2.24 -11.09 2.35
N ILE A 33 1.39 -11.90 2.99
CA ILE A 33 1.51 -13.37 2.98
C ILE A 33 1.27 -13.89 1.56
N SER A 34 0.25 -13.38 0.86
CA SER A 34 0.02 -13.72 -0.56
C SER A 34 1.21 -13.33 -1.44
N LEU A 35 1.78 -12.14 -1.25
CA LEU A 35 2.94 -11.70 -2.01
C LEU A 35 4.19 -12.56 -1.74
N SER A 36 4.37 -13.01 -0.50
CA SER A 36 5.46 -13.93 -0.12
C SER A 36 5.32 -15.29 -0.83
N ALA A 37 4.11 -15.83 -0.92
CA ALA A 37 3.84 -17.03 -1.70
C ALA A 37 4.19 -16.83 -3.19
N VAL A 38 3.82 -15.68 -3.78
CA VAL A 38 4.17 -15.38 -5.18
C VAL A 38 5.69 -15.22 -5.36
N ALA A 39 6.38 -14.57 -4.43
CA ALA A 39 7.83 -14.36 -4.48
C ALA A 39 8.66 -15.64 -4.31
N THR A 40 8.09 -16.66 -3.66
CA THR A 40 8.74 -17.97 -3.45
C THR A 40 8.39 -18.99 -4.54
N ASN A 41 7.44 -18.68 -5.41
CA ASN A 41 7.13 -19.48 -6.59
C ASN A 41 8.00 -19.02 -7.78
N GLY A 42 8.86 -19.91 -8.27
CA GLY A 42 9.67 -19.69 -9.47
C GLY A 42 11.11 -19.22 -9.23
N VAL A 43 11.88 -19.11 -10.32
CA VAL A 43 13.26 -18.62 -10.32
C VAL A 43 13.22 -17.09 -10.37
N VAL A 44 13.72 -16.44 -9.31
CA VAL A 44 13.80 -14.98 -9.25
C VAL A 44 14.94 -14.50 -10.16
N GLU A 45 14.65 -14.37 -11.43
CA GLU A 45 15.50 -13.61 -12.36
C GLU A 45 15.41 -12.11 -12.02
N SER A 46 16.46 -11.35 -12.33
CA SER A 46 16.56 -9.93 -11.97
C SER A 46 15.41 -9.11 -12.53
N GLY A 47 14.43 -8.78 -11.69
CA GLY A 47 13.28 -7.96 -12.02
C GLY A 47 12.54 -7.53 -10.76
N GLY A 48 11.99 -6.32 -10.76
CA GLY A 48 11.23 -5.78 -9.62
C GLY A 48 9.87 -6.46 -9.41
N ALA A 49 9.02 -5.84 -8.58
CA ALA A 49 7.72 -6.41 -8.19
C ALA A 49 6.81 -6.78 -9.38
N TYR A 50 6.76 -5.96 -10.43
CA TYR A 50 5.97 -6.25 -11.64
C TYR A 50 6.44 -7.52 -12.36
N PHE A 51 7.76 -7.71 -12.45
CA PHE A 51 8.35 -8.87 -13.12
C PHE A 51 7.98 -10.17 -12.39
N ILE A 52 8.07 -10.16 -11.06
CA ILE A 52 7.73 -11.32 -10.22
C ILE A 52 6.24 -11.69 -10.36
N ILE A 53 5.33 -10.70 -10.39
CA ILE A 53 3.88 -10.94 -10.50
C ILE A 53 3.50 -11.43 -11.89
N SER A 54 3.98 -10.76 -12.94
CA SER A 54 3.62 -11.07 -14.33
C SER A 54 4.03 -12.48 -14.77
N ARG A 55 5.13 -13.01 -14.23
CA ARG A 55 5.60 -14.37 -14.53
C ARG A 55 4.86 -15.47 -13.78
N ASN A 56 4.46 -15.21 -12.54
CA ASN A 56 3.80 -16.21 -11.70
C ASN A 56 2.28 -16.30 -11.96
N LEU A 57 1.63 -15.17 -12.24
CA LEU A 57 0.16 -15.12 -12.44
C LEU A 57 -0.25 -14.92 -13.91
N GLY A 58 0.70 -14.67 -14.81
CA GLY A 58 0.44 -14.41 -16.22
C GLY A 58 0.33 -12.92 -16.57
N ALA A 59 0.40 -12.62 -17.87
CA ALA A 59 0.49 -11.25 -18.38
C ALA A 59 -0.78 -10.41 -18.14
N GLU A 60 -1.96 -11.04 -18.14
CA GLU A 60 -3.24 -10.36 -17.91
C GLU A 60 -3.34 -9.81 -16.48
N PHE A 61 -3.05 -10.65 -15.48
CA PHE A 61 -3.01 -10.23 -14.08
C PHE A 61 -1.85 -9.29 -13.79
N GLY A 62 -0.66 -9.54 -14.37
CA GLY A 62 0.49 -8.66 -14.22
C GLY A 62 0.22 -7.23 -14.71
N SER A 63 -0.33 -7.08 -15.92
CA SER A 63 -0.62 -5.77 -16.51
C SER A 63 -1.73 -5.02 -15.76
N ALA A 64 -2.82 -5.69 -15.38
CA ALA A 64 -3.90 -5.06 -14.61
C ALA A 64 -3.41 -4.55 -13.24
N VAL A 65 -2.68 -5.37 -12.48
CA VAL A 65 -2.12 -4.98 -11.18
C VAL A 65 -1.06 -3.89 -11.35
N GLY A 66 -0.23 -3.97 -12.39
CA GLY A 66 0.80 -2.96 -12.69
C GLY A 66 0.23 -1.57 -12.94
N ILE A 67 -0.84 -1.45 -13.73
CA ILE A 67 -1.49 -0.17 -14.03
C ILE A 67 -2.09 0.44 -12.75
N LEU A 68 -2.78 -0.38 -11.95
CA LEU A 68 -3.35 0.08 -10.68
C LEU A 68 -2.26 0.54 -9.71
N PHE A 69 -1.15 -0.20 -9.61
CA PHE A 69 -0.04 0.16 -8.73
C PHE A 69 0.67 1.44 -9.20
N TYR A 70 0.81 1.65 -10.51
CA TYR A 70 1.36 2.89 -11.08
C TYR A 70 0.50 4.12 -10.73
N LEU A 71 -0.82 4.02 -10.93
CA LEU A 71 -1.74 5.09 -10.57
C LEU A 71 -1.75 5.37 -9.06
N ALA A 72 -1.78 4.32 -8.25
CA ALA A 72 -1.74 4.44 -6.80
C ALA A 72 -0.49 5.18 -6.31
N ASN A 73 0.70 4.84 -6.83
CA ASN A 73 1.94 5.54 -6.46
C ASN A 73 1.97 6.99 -6.95
N THR A 74 1.42 7.28 -8.13
CA THR A 74 1.34 8.64 -8.66
C THR A 74 0.47 9.54 -7.76
N VAL A 75 -0.69 9.04 -7.33
CA VAL A 75 -1.57 9.75 -6.40
C VAL A 75 -0.99 9.82 -4.99
N ALA A 76 -0.26 8.78 -4.54
CA ALA A 76 0.44 8.82 -3.27
C ALA A 76 1.53 9.90 -3.25
N ALA A 77 2.29 10.04 -4.34
CA ALA A 77 3.30 11.09 -4.48
C ALA A 77 2.71 12.50 -4.36
N SER A 78 1.56 12.77 -5.01
CA SER A 78 0.88 14.06 -4.88
C SER A 78 0.38 14.28 -3.45
N MET A 79 -0.20 13.25 -2.81
CA MET A 79 -0.64 13.33 -1.41
C MET A 79 0.52 13.65 -0.45
N TYR A 80 1.72 13.07 -0.67
CA TYR A 80 2.89 13.37 0.17
C TYR A 80 3.38 14.80 -0.02
N ILE A 81 3.39 15.33 -1.25
CA ILE A 81 3.77 16.73 -1.51
C ILE A 81 2.78 17.69 -0.84
N VAL A 82 1.47 17.46 -0.99
CA VAL A 82 0.44 18.29 -0.35
C VAL A 82 0.60 18.27 1.18
N GLY A 83 0.82 17.09 1.77
CA GLY A 83 1.11 16.98 3.20
C GLY A 83 2.38 17.71 3.63
N GLY A 84 3.42 17.70 2.80
CA GLY A 84 4.66 18.44 3.05
C GLY A 84 4.44 19.96 2.99
N VAL A 85 3.67 20.45 2.02
CA VAL A 85 3.31 21.87 1.90
C VAL A 85 2.42 22.33 3.06
N GLU A 86 1.46 21.50 3.50
CA GLU A 86 0.62 21.81 4.67
C GLU A 86 1.47 22.04 5.93
N VAL A 87 2.50 21.22 6.15
CA VAL A 87 3.42 21.37 7.30
C VAL A 87 4.38 22.55 7.13
N LEU A 88 4.73 22.95 5.90
CA LEU A 88 5.62 24.09 5.66
C LEU A 88 4.92 25.44 5.87
N LEU A 89 3.63 25.52 5.54
CA LEU A 89 2.84 26.74 5.63
C LEU A 89 2.29 27.02 7.04
N VAL A 90 2.21 25.99 7.88
CA VAL A 90 1.79 26.07 9.29
C VAL A 90 3.01 26.22 10.19
#